data_AF-A0A2E6S7M7-F1
#
_entry.id   AF-A0A2E6S7M7-F1
#
_cell.length_a   1.000
_cell.length_b   1.000
_cell.length_c   1.000
_cell.angle_alpha   90.00
_cell.angle_beta   90.00
_cell.angle_gamma   90.00
#
_symmetry.space_group_name_H-M   'P 1'
#
loop_
_entity.id
_entity.type
_entity.pdbx_description
1 polymer ?
#
loop_
_entity_poly.entity_id
_entity_poly.type
_entity_poly.pdbx_seq_one_letter_code
_entity_poly.pdbx_strand_id
1 'polypeptide(L)'
;MRFWTQAVPRCLRHALRPAALTVYAGLLWTALWADAHLFFRFGPVTHSLCFGLAVAIPIAWARYWRTRSRRIFHGVVSVGFLPLWQFAVVAPLVFSAYGLSEALSHTGAAITFLIGLCWAVWAVDLQTKKTRPSTTPERNWNPFRRWAWYFGRQNPKLWQSTATLGTYCALFLMVFLLFNSMTGCAIYESPHGGGEETRLRQVVKIRKVIKKKYIINPYSSILFNPPPIDDVRLQLLEETSHRYKVGQGEGRGAGFSAGTSRGKVRFLRLKYNGGDWQQDMDRGADLNLLTEYGVRTGHRVSDRPEPMDIRRLRAFPARKSPPLVYMTGQQNIRVSDDEVRILRTYLLDKHGMLFGDNGGSSGWEGQFVGMMKKILPRVEPITVYLDHQIHQIPYPLPKLPYVAKHGRTDALGWVVDGRLVAYYHPGDIGDAWADGHSGVPRDVWESCYRLGVNIIYYAHAKYNKWLEATKDN
;
A
#
# COMPACT_ATOMS: atom_id res chain seq x y z
N MET A 1 -36.78 -32.99 -22.24
CA MET A 1 -37.41 -31.66 -22.07
C MET A 1 -38.30 -31.49 -20.82
N ARG A 2 -39.02 -32.50 -20.32
CA ARG A 2 -39.89 -32.38 -19.12
C ARG A 2 -39.18 -32.14 -17.77
N PHE A 3 -37.89 -32.48 -17.65
CA PHE A 3 -37.12 -32.29 -16.41
C PHE A 3 -36.80 -30.80 -16.16
N TRP A 4 -36.45 -30.07 -17.23
CA TRP A 4 -36.10 -28.64 -17.15
C TRP A 4 -37.32 -27.74 -16.93
N THR A 5 -38.50 -28.11 -17.44
CA THR A 5 -39.74 -27.33 -17.26
C THR A 5 -40.33 -27.41 -15.85
N GLN A 6 -40.00 -28.44 -15.05
CA GLN A 6 -40.37 -28.51 -13.63
C GLN A 6 -39.24 -28.06 -12.68
N ALA A 7 -37.98 -28.23 -13.08
CA ALA A 7 -36.83 -27.84 -12.27
C ALA A 7 -36.70 -26.32 -12.16
N VAL A 8 -36.85 -25.57 -13.26
CA VAL A 8 -36.66 -24.10 -13.27
C VAL A 8 -37.65 -23.37 -12.34
N PRO A 9 -38.96 -23.65 -12.35
CA PRO A 9 -39.92 -23.01 -11.43
C PRO A 9 -39.76 -23.45 -9.97
N ARG A 10 -39.25 -24.66 -9.72
CA ARG A 10 -38.92 -25.14 -8.37
C ARG A 10 -37.67 -24.45 -7.82
N CYS A 11 -36.62 -24.32 -8.63
CA CYS A 11 -35.40 -23.58 -8.27
C CYS A 11 -35.71 -22.09 -8.02
N LEU A 12 -36.52 -21.45 -8.87
CA LEU A 12 -36.98 -20.06 -8.67
C LEU A 12 -37.81 -19.91 -7.38
N ARG A 13 -38.77 -20.80 -7.11
CA ARG A 13 -39.54 -20.80 -5.86
C ARG A 13 -38.70 -21.09 -4.62
N HIS A 14 -37.68 -21.93 -4.75
CA HIS A 14 -36.75 -22.22 -3.65
C HIS A 14 -35.79 -21.04 -3.40
N ALA A 15 -35.38 -20.33 -4.44
CA ALA A 15 -34.54 -19.13 -4.36
C ALA A 15 -35.27 -17.95 -3.71
N LEU A 16 -36.60 -17.87 -3.83
CA LEU A 16 -37.43 -16.83 -3.21
C LEU A 16 -37.79 -17.10 -1.74
N ARG A 17 -37.37 -18.24 -1.16
CA ARG A 17 -37.59 -18.50 0.28
C ARG A 17 -36.65 -17.59 1.10
N PRO A 18 -37.14 -16.92 2.15
CA PRO A 18 -36.33 -15.99 2.94
C PRO A 18 -35.06 -16.62 3.54
N ALA A 19 -35.11 -17.92 3.87
CA ALA A 19 -33.94 -18.67 4.34
C ALA A 19 -32.92 -18.98 3.23
N ALA A 20 -33.37 -19.20 1.99
CA ALA A 20 -32.47 -19.41 0.85
C ALA A 20 -31.78 -18.10 0.45
N LEU A 21 -32.53 -16.99 0.46
CA LEU A 21 -31.99 -15.64 0.22
C LEU A 21 -30.87 -15.27 1.21
N THR A 22 -31.03 -15.61 2.50
CA THR A 22 -29.96 -15.40 3.48
C THR A 22 -28.72 -16.22 3.20
N VAL A 23 -28.87 -17.47 2.74
CA VAL A 23 -27.72 -18.32 2.40
C VAL A 23 -26.98 -17.76 1.19
N TYR A 24 -27.70 -17.40 0.13
CA TYR A 24 -27.08 -16.79 -1.05
C TYR A 24 -26.38 -15.46 -0.73
N ALA A 25 -27.01 -14.62 0.08
CA ALA A 25 -26.39 -13.37 0.52
C ALA A 25 -25.17 -13.61 1.41
N GLY A 26 -25.19 -14.63 2.27
CA GLY A 26 -24.03 -15.04 3.05
C GLY A 26 -22.86 -15.48 2.17
N LEU A 27 -23.11 -16.33 1.16
CA LEU A 27 -22.10 -16.75 0.19
C LEU A 27 -21.54 -15.56 -0.59
N LEU A 28 -22.41 -14.68 -1.09
CA LEU A 28 -22.00 -13.46 -1.78
C LEU A 28 -21.14 -12.56 -0.89
N TRP A 29 -21.54 -12.37 0.37
CA TRP A 29 -20.79 -11.60 1.35
C TRP A 29 -19.41 -12.20 1.60
N THR A 30 -19.29 -13.54 1.74
CA THR A 30 -17.98 -14.20 1.90
C THR A 30 -17.08 -14.04 0.68
N ALA A 31 -17.64 -14.10 -0.54
CA ALA A 31 -16.88 -13.89 -1.76
C ALA A 31 -16.38 -12.44 -1.87
N LEU A 32 -17.22 -11.46 -1.51
CA LEU A 32 -16.86 -10.04 -1.48
C LEU A 32 -15.82 -9.74 -0.41
N TRP A 33 -15.94 -10.36 0.77
CA TRP A 33 -14.94 -10.26 1.83
C TRP A 33 -13.59 -10.84 1.38
N ALA A 34 -13.60 -12.02 0.75
CA ALA A 34 -12.39 -12.63 0.20
C ALA A 34 -11.77 -11.75 -0.89
N ASP A 35 -12.58 -11.12 -1.75
CA ASP A 35 -12.06 -10.15 -2.71
C ASP A 35 -11.46 -8.92 -2.03
N ALA A 36 -12.14 -8.32 -1.05
CA ALA A 36 -11.67 -7.12 -0.35
C ALA A 36 -10.35 -7.34 0.42
N HIS A 37 -10.09 -8.55 0.91
CA HIS A 37 -8.92 -8.85 1.75
C HIS A 37 -7.84 -9.72 1.10
N LEU A 38 -8.18 -10.54 0.11
CA LEU A 38 -7.25 -11.50 -0.50
C LEU A 38 -6.95 -11.20 -1.97
N PHE A 39 -7.97 -10.92 -2.79
CA PHE A 39 -7.83 -10.86 -4.25
C PHE A 39 -7.75 -9.45 -4.84
N PHE A 40 -8.34 -8.47 -4.15
CA PHE A 40 -8.36 -7.04 -4.48
C PHE A 40 -8.84 -6.72 -5.91
N ARG A 41 -9.78 -7.49 -6.48
CA ARG A 41 -10.23 -7.30 -7.87
C ARG A 41 -11.18 -6.11 -8.02
N PHE A 42 -12.09 -5.92 -7.06
CA PHE A 42 -13.05 -4.81 -7.11
C PHE A 42 -12.52 -3.57 -6.38
N GLY A 43 -13.03 -2.40 -6.78
CA GLY A 43 -12.70 -1.12 -6.16
C GLY A 43 -13.55 -0.83 -4.91
N PRO A 44 -13.15 0.15 -4.08
CA PRO A 44 -13.86 0.50 -2.84
C PRO A 44 -15.33 0.85 -3.02
N VAL A 45 -15.70 1.47 -4.15
CA VAL A 45 -17.10 1.82 -4.48
C VAL A 45 -17.97 0.57 -4.60
N THR A 46 -17.51 -0.42 -5.37
CA THR A 46 -18.24 -1.68 -5.56
C THR A 46 -18.39 -2.41 -4.24
N HIS A 47 -17.31 -2.50 -3.45
CA HIS A 47 -17.36 -3.12 -2.13
C HIS A 47 -18.32 -2.38 -1.19
N SER A 48 -18.28 -1.04 -1.16
CA SER A 48 -19.17 -0.22 -0.32
C SER A 48 -20.64 -0.43 -0.66
N LEU A 49 -20.99 -0.40 -1.96
CA LEU A 49 -22.36 -0.67 -2.41
C LEU A 49 -22.83 -2.08 -2.03
N CYS A 50 -22.01 -3.10 -2.30
CA CYS A 50 -22.39 -4.48 -2.01
C CYS A 50 -22.50 -4.77 -0.51
N PHE A 51 -21.56 -4.28 0.31
CA PHE A 51 -21.64 -4.41 1.77
C PHE A 51 -22.81 -3.60 2.35
N GLY A 52 -23.10 -2.42 1.81
CA GLY A 52 -24.26 -1.62 2.20
C GLY A 52 -25.58 -2.35 1.94
N LEU A 53 -25.73 -2.97 0.76
CA LEU A 53 -26.90 -3.81 0.45
C LEU A 53 -27.01 -5.02 1.37
N ALA A 54 -25.89 -5.62 1.77
CA ALA A 54 -25.87 -6.75 2.69
C ALA A 54 -26.44 -6.42 4.09
N VAL A 55 -26.40 -5.15 4.53
CA VAL A 55 -26.95 -4.69 5.82
C VAL A 55 -28.49 -4.75 5.84
N ALA A 56 -29.17 -4.70 4.70
CA ALA A 56 -30.64 -4.76 4.65
C ALA A 56 -31.20 -6.08 5.19
N ILE A 57 -30.48 -7.18 5.02
CA ILE A 57 -30.90 -8.53 5.40
C ILE A 57 -31.01 -8.71 6.93
N PRO A 58 -29.97 -8.41 7.73
CA PRO A 58 -30.09 -8.49 9.18
C PRO A 58 -31.13 -7.52 9.73
N ILE A 59 -31.31 -6.34 9.12
CA ILE A 59 -32.38 -5.39 9.52
C ILE A 59 -33.77 -6.02 9.33
N ALA A 60 -34.02 -6.66 8.18
CA ALA A 60 -35.29 -7.32 7.90
C ALA A 60 -35.57 -8.46 8.90
N TRP A 61 -34.58 -9.29 9.19
CA TRP A 61 -34.71 -10.36 10.18
C TRP A 61 -34.85 -9.85 11.62
N ALA A 62 -34.17 -8.76 11.97
CA ALA A 62 -34.30 -8.13 13.28
C ALA A 62 -35.74 -7.63 13.49
N ARG A 63 -36.33 -6.98 12.47
CA ARG A 63 -37.74 -6.57 12.51
C ARG A 63 -38.69 -7.78 12.63
N TYR A 64 -38.42 -8.85 11.89
CA TYR A 64 -39.23 -10.07 11.91
C TYR A 64 -39.23 -10.77 13.29
N TRP A 65 -38.07 -10.83 13.96
CA TRP A 65 -37.92 -11.54 15.24
C TRP A 65 -38.19 -10.67 16.47
N ARG A 66 -38.20 -9.34 16.34
CA ARG A 66 -38.41 -8.39 17.45
C ARG A 66 -39.66 -8.71 18.28
N THR A 67 -40.75 -9.10 17.62
CA THR A 67 -42.04 -9.42 18.27
C THR A 67 -42.24 -10.91 18.54
N ARG A 68 -41.42 -11.80 17.95
CA ARG A 68 -41.59 -13.26 18.03
C ARG A 68 -40.70 -13.92 19.07
N SER A 69 -39.43 -13.52 19.16
CA SER A 69 -38.48 -14.13 20.07
C SER A 69 -37.33 -13.19 20.39
N ARG A 70 -37.23 -12.77 21.65
CA ARG A 70 -36.13 -11.90 22.13
C ARG A 70 -34.76 -12.54 21.94
N ARG A 71 -34.64 -13.86 22.11
CA ARG A 71 -33.36 -14.59 21.97
C ARG A 71 -32.88 -14.57 20.52
N ILE A 72 -33.78 -14.89 19.58
CA ILE A 72 -33.43 -14.91 18.15
C ILE A 72 -33.17 -13.48 17.66
N PHE A 73 -33.94 -12.50 18.14
CA PHE A 73 -33.70 -11.09 17.86
C PHE A 73 -32.27 -10.65 18.23
N HIS A 74 -31.82 -10.90 19.46
CA HIS A 74 -30.45 -10.57 19.86
C HIS A 74 -29.39 -11.33 19.05
N GLY A 75 -29.65 -12.59 18.69
CA GLY A 75 -28.78 -13.38 17.80
C GLY A 75 -28.64 -12.73 16.42
N VAL A 76 -29.75 -12.34 15.81
CA VAL A 76 -29.76 -11.66 14.50
C VAL A 76 -29.04 -10.31 14.56
N VAL A 77 -29.26 -9.50 15.61
CA VAL A 77 -28.57 -8.21 15.78
C VAL A 77 -27.05 -8.43 15.93
N SER A 78 -26.64 -9.44 16.70
CA SER A 78 -25.22 -9.76 16.91
C SER A 78 -24.52 -10.20 15.63
N VAL A 79 -25.14 -11.09 14.84
CA VAL A 79 -24.60 -11.51 13.54
C VAL A 79 -24.66 -10.37 12.52
N GLY A 80 -25.71 -9.55 12.56
CA GLY A 80 -25.89 -8.38 11.72
C GLY A 80 -24.87 -7.27 11.93
N PHE A 81 -24.15 -7.28 13.06
CA PHE A 81 -23.03 -6.37 13.30
C PHE A 81 -21.90 -6.56 12.28
N LEU A 82 -21.62 -7.79 11.84
CA LEU A 82 -20.51 -8.09 10.92
C LEU A 82 -20.64 -7.36 9.57
N PRO A 83 -21.74 -7.48 8.80
CA PRO A 83 -21.88 -6.74 7.55
C PRO A 83 -21.95 -5.23 7.76
N LEU A 84 -22.54 -4.76 8.87
CA LEU A 84 -22.57 -3.33 9.21
C LEU A 84 -21.16 -2.80 9.47
N TRP A 85 -20.36 -3.53 10.23
CA TRP A 85 -18.97 -3.18 10.52
C TRP A 85 -18.12 -3.17 9.24
N GLN A 86 -18.26 -4.18 8.36
CA GLN A 86 -17.55 -4.18 7.08
C GLN A 86 -17.93 -2.98 6.20
N PHE A 87 -19.22 -2.64 6.11
CA PHE A 87 -19.65 -1.44 5.40
C PHE A 87 -19.05 -0.17 6.02
N ALA A 88 -19.05 -0.04 7.34
CA ALA A 88 -18.47 1.10 8.05
C ALA A 88 -16.96 1.23 7.82
N VAL A 89 -16.23 0.13 7.66
CA VAL A 89 -14.80 0.14 7.33
C VAL A 89 -14.56 0.53 5.87
N VAL A 90 -15.36 0.02 4.94
CA VAL A 90 -15.12 0.20 3.50
C VAL A 90 -15.65 1.55 2.98
N ALA A 91 -16.74 2.08 3.53
CA ALA A 91 -17.33 3.34 3.05
C ALA A 91 -16.36 4.54 3.13
N PRO A 92 -15.56 4.75 4.20
CA PRO A 92 -14.54 5.80 4.25
C PRO A 92 -13.46 5.66 3.16
N LEU A 93 -13.15 4.44 2.70
CA LEU A 93 -12.14 4.21 1.67
C LEU A 93 -12.55 4.79 0.31
N VAL A 94 -13.85 5.00 0.07
CA VAL A 94 -14.36 5.68 -1.13
C VAL A 94 -13.88 7.13 -1.18
N PHE A 95 -13.68 7.75 -0.02
CA PHE A 95 -13.27 9.13 0.13
C PHE A 95 -11.80 9.27 0.55
N SER A 96 -10.99 8.21 0.35
CA SER A 96 -9.58 8.19 0.78
C SER A 96 -9.37 8.46 2.28
N ALA A 97 -10.40 8.26 3.11
CA ALA A 97 -10.31 8.46 4.56
C ALA A 97 -9.76 7.20 5.26
N TYR A 98 -8.51 6.85 4.95
CA TYR A 98 -7.86 5.62 5.41
C TYR A 98 -7.72 5.56 6.94
N GLY A 99 -7.37 6.66 7.59
CA GLY A 99 -7.27 6.72 9.06
C GLY A 99 -8.59 6.43 9.77
N LEU A 100 -9.71 6.92 9.23
CA LEU A 100 -11.04 6.60 9.75
C LEU A 100 -11.40 5.13 9.53
N SER A 101 -11.11 4.59 8.34
CA SER A 101 -11.30 3.17 8.04
C SER A 101 -10.53 2.26 9.00
N GLU A 102 -9.28 2.62 9.29
CA GLU A 102 -8.41 1.90 10.24
C GLU A 102 -8.96 1.97 11.67
N ALA A 103 -9.33 3.16 12.15
CA ALA A 103 -9.92 3.31 13.47
C ALA A 103 -11.21 2.48 13.64
N LEU A 104 -12.08 2.46 12.61
CA LEU A 104 -13.30 1.65 12.59
C LEU A 104 -13.01 0.15 12.51
N SER A 105 -11.93 -0.26 11.82
CA SER A 105 -11.47 -1.65 11.80
C SER A 105 -11.04 -2.10 13.20
N HIS A 106 -10.17 -1.35 13.87
CA HIS A 106 -9.74 -1.68 15.23
C HIS A 106 -10.89 -1.69 16.24
N THR A 107 -11.75 -0.66 16.19
CA THR A 107 -12.89 -0.53 17.09
C THR A 107 -13.89 -1.67 16.90
N GLY A 108 -14.20 -2.03 15.65
CA GLY A 108 -15.15 -3.12 15.40
C GLY A 108 -14.58 -4.50 15.72
N ALA A 109 -13.26 -4.71 15.68
CA ALA A 109 -12.64 -5.94 16.19
C ALA A 109 -12.83 -6.05 17.71
N ALA A 110 -12.64 -4.96 18.46
CA ALA A 110 -12.89 -4.91 19.89
C ALA A 110 -14.39 -5.14 20.24
N ILE A 111 -15.31 -4.54 19.48
CA ILE A 111 -16.75 -4.77 19.66
C ILE A 111 -17.11 -6.23 19.37
N THR A 112 -16.56 -6.82 18.31
CA THR A 112 -16.78 -8.24 17.95
C THR A 112 -16.30 -9.16 19.08
N PHE A 113 -15.14 -8.88 19.66
CA PHE A 113 -14.64 -9.59 20.83
C PHE A 113 -15.63 -9.54 21.99
N LEU A 114 -16.15 -8.35 22.32
CA LEU A 114 -17.09 -8.16 23.43
C LEU A 114 -18.45 -8.84 23.17
N ILE A 115 -18.99 -8.74 21.95
CA ILE A 115 -20.24 -9.41 21.56
C ILE A 115 -20.09 -10.93 21.75
N GLY A 116 -19.01 -11.52 21.21
CA GLY A 116 -18.78 -12.96 21.35
C GLY A 116 -18.54 -13.38 22.81
N LEU A 117 -17.86 -12.55 23.62
CA LEU A 117 -17.66 -12.80 25.05
C LEU A 117 -18.99 -12.82 25.80
N CYS A 118 -19.89 -11.86 25.54
CA CYS A 118 -21.23 -11.83 26.11
C CYS A 118 -22.02 -13.10 25.77
N TRP A 119 -21.95 -13.58 24.52
CA TRP A 119 -22.57 -14.84 24.11
C TRP A 119 -21.95 -16.06 24.79
N ALA A 120 -20.63 -16.12 24.92
CA ALA A 120 -19.93 -17.20 25.59
C ALA A 120 -20.33 -17.29 27.07
N VAL A 121 -20.31 -16.16 27.78
CA VAL A 121 -20.73 -16.07 29.19
C VAL A 121 -22.21 -16.47 29.34
N TRP A 122 -23.08 -15.94 28.48
CA TRP A 122 -24.51 -16.29 28.49
C TRP A 122 -24.74 -17.78 28.23
N ALA A 123 -24.03 -18.38 27.27
CA ALA A 123 -24.16 -19.80 26.93
C ALA A 123 -23.70 -20.70 28.09
N VAL A 124 -22.58 -20.36 28.73
CA VAL A 124 -22.10 -21.09 29.92
C VAL A 124 -23.09 -20.96 31.07
N ASP A 125 -23.57 -19.76 31.38
CA ASP A 125 -24.56 -19.55 32.44
C ASP A 125 -25.86 -20.33 32.17
N LEU A 126 -26.33 -20.34 30.91
CA LEU A 126 -27.51 -21.08 30.50
C LEU A 126 -27.33 -22.59 30.68
N GLN A 127 -26.20 -23.17 30.25
CA GLN A 127 -25.93 -24.60 30.42
C GLN A 127 -25.76 -24.97 31.89
N THR A 128 -25.09 -24.11 32.64
CA THR A 128 -24.86 -24.30 34.07
C THR A 128 -26.18 -24.29 34.87
N LYS A 129 -27.16 -23.48 34.46
CA LYS A 129 -28.50 -23.47 35.05
C LYS A 129 -29.32 -24.73 34.74
N LYS A 130 -29.01 -25.46 33.66
CA LYS A 130 -29.69 -26.71 33.29
C LYS A 130 -29.16 -27.92 34.06
N THR A 131 -27.92 -27.87 34.52
CA THR A 131 -27.34 -28.96 35.30
C THR A 131 -27.85 -28.93 36.73
N ARG A 132 -28.16 -30.11 37.30
CA ARG A 132 -28.55 -30.22 38.71
C ARG A 132 -27.42 -29.69 39.61
N PRO A 133 -27.72 -28.96 40.69
CA PRO A 133 -26.71 -28.52 41.64
C PRO A 133 -26.14 -29.75 42.36
N SER A 134 -24.85 -30.04 42.13
CA SER A 134 -24.07 -30.85 43.06
C SER A 134 -23.47 -29.94 44.13
N THR A 135 -23.16 -30.50 45.30
CA THR A 135 -22.49 -29.78 46.40
C THR A 135 -21.05 -30.26 46.61
N THR A 136 -20.66 -31.33 45.92
CA THR A 136 -19.34 -31.94 46.00
C THR A 136 -18.65 -31.93 44.63
N PRO A 137 -17.31 -31.80 44.60
CA PRO A 137 -16.54 -31.94 43.37
C PRO A 137 -16.75 -33.30 42.73
N GLU A 138 -17.14 -33.31 41.47
CA GLU A 138 -17.28 -34.52 40.66
C GLU A 138 -16.05 -34.66 39.75
N ARG A 139 -15.56 -35.89 39.58
CA ARG A 139 -14.51 -36.20 38.60
C ARG A 139 -15.10 -36.18 37.19
N ASN A 140 -15.37 -34.97 36.69
CA ASN A 140 -15.97 -34.71 35.39
C ASN A 140 -15.14 -33.67 34.63
N TRP A 141 -14.93 -33.88 33.34
CA TRP A 141 -14.21 -32.97 32.46
C TRP A 141 -15.09 -31.85 31.86
N ASN A 142 -16.42 -31.93 32.02
CA ASN A 142 -17.35 -30.98 31.44
C ASN A 142 -17.22 -29.56 32.05
N PRO A 143 -16.83 -28.53 31.26
CA PRO A 143 -16.62 -27.16 31.75
C PRO A 143 -17.89 -26.40 32.12
N PHE A 144 -19.06 -26.92 31.72
CA PHE A 144 -20.34 -26.35 32.11
C PHE A 144 -20.79 -26.77 33.51
N ARG A 145 -20.10 -27.72 34.15
CA ARG A 145 -20.38 -28.11 35.54
C ARG A 145 -19.59 -27.22 36.51
N ARG A 146 -20.30 -26.53 37.42
CA ARG A 146 -19.68 -25.69 38.47
C ARG A 146 -18.68 -26.47 39.33
N TRP A 147 -19.02 -27.70 39.71
CA TRP A 147 -18.22 -28.53 40.61
C TRP A 147 -17.36 -29.55 39.87
N ALA A 148 -16.85 -29.20 38.69
CA ALA A 148 -15.81 -30.01 38.07
C ALA A 148 -14.55 -30.04 38.96
N TRP A 149 -13.86 -31.18 39.00
CA TRP A 149 -12.73 -31.41 39.91
C TRP A 149 -11.63 -30.34 39.83
N TYR A 150 -11.44 -29.71 38.66
CA TYR A 150 -10.40 -28.71 38.39
C TYR A 150 -10.78 -27.27 38.77
N PHE A 151 -12.04 -26.98 39.13
CA PHE A 151 -12.43 -25.66 39.65
C PHE A 151 -12.25 -25.52 41.16
N GLY A 152 -11.89 -26.62 41.85
CA GLY A 152 -11.67 -26.63 43.29
C GLY A 152 -12.96 -26.50 44.10
N ARG A 153 -12.82 -26.44 45.43
CA ARG A 153 -13.95 -26.33 46.37
C ARG A 153 -14.33 -24.89 46.71
N GLN A 154 -13.39 -23.96 46.60
CA GLN A 154 -13.60 -22.56 46.97
C GLN A 154 -14.02 -21.75 45.73
N ASN A 155 -15.19 -21.12 45.78
CA ASN A 155 -15.72 -20.25 44.72
C ASN A 155 -15.72 -20.85 43.30
N PRO A 156 -16.33 -22.04 43.08
CA PRO A 156 -16.32 -22.72 41.78
C PRO A 156 -16.89 -21.87 40.62
N LYS A 157 -17.83 -20.97 40.93
CA LYS A 157 -18.39 -20.03 39.93
C LYS A 157 -17.36 -19.02 39.43
N LEU A 158 -16.48 -18.52 40.30
CA LEU A 158 -15.43 -17.58 39.91
C LEU A 158 -14.44 -18.28 38.97
N TRP A 159 -13.98 -19.47 39.34
CA TRP A 159 -13.07 -20.27 38.51
C TRP A 159 -13.67 -20.66 37.17
N GLN A 160 -14.96 -21.01 37.13
CA GLN A 160 -15.67 -21.24 35.86
C GLN A 160 -15.67 -19.98 34.99
N SER A 161 -16.02 -18.82 35.52
CA SER A 161 -16.00 -17.55 34.79
C SER A 161 -14.60 -17.20 34.28
N THR A 162 -13.57 -17.31 35.14
CA THR A 162 -12.17 -17.04 34.76
C THR A 162 -11.69 -17.99 33.66
N ALA A 163 -12.02 -19.29 33.75
CA ALA A 163 -11.67 -20.26 32.72
C ALA A 163 -12.38 -19.98 31.40
N THR A 164 -13.66 -19.57 31.43
CA THR A 164 -14.39 -19.19 30.21
C THR A 164 -13.81 -17.95 29.55
N LEU A 165 -13.42 -16.95 30.35
CA LEU A 165 -12.76 -15.76 29.84
C LEU A 165 -11.40 -16.11 29.23
N GLY A 166 -10.57 -16.87 29.96
CA GLY A 166 -9.25 -17.26 29.49
C GLY A 166 -9.29 -18.09 28.20
N THR A 167 -10.17 -19.09 28.14
CA THR A 167 -10.34 -19.93 26.93
C THR A 167 -10.89 -19.13 25.75
N TYR A 168 -11.89 -18.26 25.97
CA TYR A 168 -12.42 -17.40 24.91
C TYR A 168 -11.37 -16.42 24.39
N CYS A 169 -10.60 -15.77 25.27
CA CYS A 169 -9.50 -14.88 24.89
C CYS A 169 -8.45 -15.61 24.05
N ALA A 170 -8.04 -16.81 24.47
CA ALA A 170 -7.06 -17.61 23.73
C ALA A 170 -7.58 -18.03 22.34
N LEU A 171 -8.82 -18.50 22.25
CA LEU A 171 -9.44 -18.89 20.98
C LEU A 171 -9.64 -17.69 20.05
N PHE A 172 -10.12 -16.57 20.58
CA PHE A 172 -10.29 -15.34 19.81
C PHE A 172 -8.95 -14.84 19.29
N LEU A 173 -7.90 -14.83 20.14
CA LEU A 173 -6.55 -14.43 19.72
C LEU A 173 -6.01 -15.36 18.64
N MET A 174 -6.18 -16.67 18.78
CA MET A 174 -5.75 -17.65 17.78
C MET A 174 -6.45 -17.43 16.43
N VAL A 175 -7.78 -17.24 16.44
CA VAL A 175 -8.56 -16.97 15.22
C VAL A 175 -8.19 -15.61 14.63
N PHE A 176 -8.01 -14.58 15.46
CA PHE A 176 -7.58 -13.26 15.03
C PHE A 176 -6.19 -13.31 14.36
N LEU A 177 -5.23 -14.02 14.96
CA LEU A 177 -3.91 -14.21 14.38
C LEU A 177 -3.97 -15.03 13.08
N LEU A 178 -4.86 -16.04 13.00
CA LEU A 178 -5.06 -16.82 11.78
C LEU A 178 -5.61 -15.95 10.64
N PHE A 179 -6.62 -15.12 10.89
CA PHE A 179 -7.13 -14.22 9.85
C PHE A 179 -6.13 -13.15 9.45
N ASN A 180 -5.33 -12.63 10.39
CA ASN A 180 -4.27 -11.67 10.08
C ASN A 180 -3.05 -12.31 9.39
N SER A 181 -2.85 -13.63 9.51
CA SER A 181 -1.76 -14.34 8.84
C SER A 181 -2.10 -14.76 7.41
N MET A 182 -3.38 -14.71 7.02
CA MET A 182 -3.84 -14.92 5.65
C MET A 182 -3.37 -13.79 4.74
N THR A 183 -2.10 -13.85 4.35
CA THR A 183 -1.55 -13.04 3.27
C THR A 183 -1.98 -13.68 1.95
N GLY A 184 -2.95 -13.06 1.26
CA GLY A 184 -3.39 -13.54 -0.06
C GLY A 184 -2.22 -13.63 -1.06
N CYS A 185 -2.41 -14.40 -2.15
CA CYS A 185 -1.47 -14.43 -3.26
C CYS A 185 -1.38 -13.04 -3.90
N ALA A 186 -0.41 -12.26 -3.47
CA ALA A 186 -0.14 -10.95 -4.01
C ALA A 186 0.72 -11.13 -5.28
N ILE A 187 0.09 -10.94 -6.44
CA ILE A 187 0.78 -11.00 -7.74
C ILE A 187 0.84 -9.58 -8.28
N TYR A 188 2.02 -9.17 -8.73
CA TYR A 188 2.22 -7.96 -9.50
C TYR A 188 2.56 -8.30 -10.95
N GLU A 189 1.96 -7.57 -11.89
CA GLU A 189 2.27 -7.66 -13.33
C GLU A 189 2.34 -6.26 -13.92
N SER A 190 3.42 -5.96 -14.64
CA SER A 190 3.58 -4.69 -15.36
C SER A 190 2.65 -4.63 -16.58
N PRO A 191 2.20 -3.44 -17.00
CA PRO A 191 1.42 -3.31 -18.23
C PRO A 191 2.25 -3.69 -19.45
N HIS A 192 1.67 -4.48 -20.36
CA HIS A 192 2.32 -4.85 -21.61
C HIS A 192 2.50 -3.65 -22.56
N GLY A 193 3.66 -3.53 -23.20
CA GLY A 193 3.94 -2.58 -24.27
C GLY A 193 5.36 -2.70 -24.83
N GLY A 194 5.67 -1.95 -25.89
CA GLY A 194 6.81 -2.23 -26.78
C GLY A 194 8.01 -1.27 -26.71
N GLY A 195 8.15 -0.45 -25.66
CA GLY A 195 9.18 0.58 -25.61
C GLY A 195 10.51 0.08 -25.06
N GLU A 196 11.45 -0.36 -25.90
CA GLU A 196 12.85 -0.51 -25.52
C GLU A 196 13.51 0.87 -25.32
N GLU A 197 14.27 1.05 -24.23
CA GLU A 197 14.96 2.30 -23.93
C GLU A 197 16.05 2.61 -24.98
N THR A 198 15.75 3.40 -26.02
CA THR A 198 16.81 4.03 -26.82
C THR A 198 17.61 4.97 -25.94
N ARG A 199 18.87 4.62 -25.64
CA ARG A 199 19.82 5.52 -24.95
C ARG A 199 19.98 6.79 -25.78
N LEU A 200 19.34 7.87 -25.35
CA LEU A 200 19.60 9.20 -25.90
C LEU A 200 21.02 9.61 -25.48
N ARG A 201 22.00 9.39 -26.36
CA ARG A 201 23.38 9.82 -26.16
C ARG A 201 23.39 11.35 -26.16
N GLN A 202 23.65 11.96 -25.00
CA GLN A 202 23.82 13.41 -24.91
C GLN A 202 25.04 13.82 -25.73
N VAL A 203 24.81 14.59 -26.80
CA VAL A 203 25.89 15.32 -27.47
C VAL A 203 25.99 16.66 -26.76
N VAL A 204 26.92 16.78 -25.81
CA VAL A 204 27.21 18.07 -25.18
C VAL A 204 27.95 18.93 -26.21
N LYS A 205 27.23 19.79 -26.94
CA LYS A 205 27.87 20.83 -27.76
C LYS A 205 28.34 21.94 -26.83
N ILE A 206 29.62 21.93 -26.46
CA ILE A 206 30.24 23.02 -25.72
C ILE A 206 30.39 24.21 -26.68
N ARG A 207 29.49 25.20 -26.58
CA ARG A 207 29.66 26.46 -27.33
C ARG A 207 30.54 27.40 -26.51
N LYS A 208 31.86 27.39 -26.80
CA LYS A 208 32.81 28.32 -26.18
C LYS A 208 32.53 29.74 -26.70
N VAL A 209 31.94 30.60 -25.86
CA VAL A 209 31.82 32.03 -26.16
C VAL A 209 33.17 32.69 -25.86
N ILE A 210 33.98 32.91 -26.89
CA ILE A 210 35.23 33.65 -26.76
C ILE A 210 34.88 35.14 -26.67
N LYS A 211 35.03 35.78 -25.51
CA LYS A 211 35.02 37.25 -25.43
C LYS A 211 36.30 37.79 -26.11
N LYS A 212 36.18 38.93 -26.80
CA LYS A 212 37.27 39.54 -27.58
C LYS A 212 38.53 39.71 -26.72
N LYS A 213 39.68 39.25 -27.22
CA LYS A 213 40.99 39.48 -26.61
C LYS A 213 41.40 40.93 -26.89
N TYR A 214 41.53 41.75 -25.86
CA TYR A 214 42.09 43.09 -25.99
C TYR A 214 43.62 42.97 -26.18
N ILE A 215 44.14 43.51 -27.27
CA ILE A 215 45.58 43.67 -27.48
C ILE A 215 45.91 45.09 -27.02
N ILE A 216 46.57 45.21 -25.86
CA ILE A 216 46.93 46.50 -25.27
C ILE A 216 48.33 46.86 -25.75
N ASN A 217 48.51 48.08 -26.24
CA ASN A 217 49.84 48.62 -26.54
C ASN A 217 50.54 48.98 -25.22
N PRO A 218 51.67 48.35 -24.86
CA PRO A 218 52.34 48.59 -23.59
C PRO A 218 52.89 50.02 -23.43
N TYR A 219 52.97 50.80 -24.51
CA TYR A 219 53.45 52.18 -24.49
C TYR A 219 52.33 53.23 -24.49
N SER A 220 51.06 52.84 -24.37
CA SER A 220 49.97 53.82 -24.31
C SER A 220 49.88 54.46 -22.92
N SER A 221 49.73 55.78 -22.87
CA SER A 221 49.57 56.58 -21.66
C SER A 221 48.19 56.47 -20.99
N ILE A 222 47.34 55.52 -21.43
CA ILE A 222 45.99 55.29 -20.92
C ILE A 222 46.02 54.08 -19.98
N LEU A 223 45.63 54.28 -18.71
CA LEU A 223 45.49 53.20 -17.74
C LEU A 223 44.22 52.38 -18.05
N PHE A 224 44.38 51.27 -18.78
CA PHE A 224 43.28 50.36 -19.07
C PHE A 224 43.21 49.26 -18.00
N ASN A 225 42.09 49.17 -17.29
CA ASN A 225 41.84 48.14 -16.28
C ASN A 225 40.97 47.03 -16.92
N PRO A 226 41.55 45.97 -17.51
CA PRO A 226 40.78 44.95 -18.18
C PRO A 226 39.89 44.19 -17.17
N PRO A 227 38.63 43.87 -17.52
CA PRO A 227 37.82 43.01 -16.67
C PRO A 227 38.47 41.62 -16.53
N PRO A 228 38.28 40.92 -15.39
CA PRO A 228 38.81 39.58 -15.18
C PRO A 228 38.35 38.62 -16.29
N ILE A 229 39.26 37.79 -16.79
CA ILE A 229 39.10 37.00 -18.02
C ILE A 229 38.20 35.76 -17.84
N ASP A 230 37.89 35.36 -16.61
CA ASP A 230 37.29 34.06 -16.35
C ASP A 230 35.83 34.16 -15.94
N ASP A 231 34.94 34.17 -16.92
CA ASP A 231 33.53 33.78 -16.73
C ASP A 231 33.05 33.03 -17.99
N VAL A 232 33.44 31.75 -18.06
CA VAL A 232 32.91 30.83 -19.07
C VAL A 232 31.47 30.48 -18.68
N ARG A 233 30.50 31.24 -19.20
CA ARG A 233 29.09 30.82 -19.10
C ARG A 233 28.88 29.58 -19.96
N LEU A 234 28.81 28.42 -19.31
CA LEU A 234 28.39 27.17 -19.93
C LEU A 234 26.90 27.27 -20.25
N GLN A 235 26.56 27.57 -21.51
CA GLN A 235 25.20 27.34 -22.02
C GLN A 235 25.07 25.85 -22.34
N LEU A 236 24.60 25.08 -21.35
CA LEU A 236 24.17 23.71 -21.53
C LEU A 236 22.67 23.70 -21.82
N LEU A 237 22.29 22.95 -22.87
CA LEU A 237 20.95 22.41 -23.19
C LEU A 237 20.10 23.18 -24.21
N GLU A 238 19.74 22.45 -25.27
CA GLU A 238 18.36 22.43 -25.81
C GLU A 238 18.09 21.23 -26.75
N GLU A 239 19.10 20.61 -27.36
CA GLU A 239 18.85 19.51 -28.34
C GLU A 239 18.32 18.19 -27.71
N THR A 240 18.48 17.96 -26.40
CA THR A 240 18.09 16.70 -25.75
C THR A 240 16.58 16.56 -25.52
N SER A 241 15.86 17.68 -25.35
CA SER A 241 14.42 17.69 -25.03
C SER A 241 13.55 17.15 -26.19
N HIS A 242 14.05 17.23 -27.43
CA HIS A 242 13.26 16.94 -28.64
C HIS A 242 13.24 15.47 -29.09
N ARG A 243 13.97 14.55 -28.43
CA ARG A 243 14.12 13.18 -28.94
C ARG A 243 13.30 12.10 -28.22
N TYR A 244 12.86 12.31 -26.98
CA TYR A 244 12.03 11.30 -26.30
C TYR A 244 10.59 11.37 -26.81
N LYS A 245 10.17 10.37 -27.60
CA LYS A 245 8.76 10.11 -27.88
C LYS A 245 8.31 8.93 -27.04
N VAL A 246 7.23 9.12 -26.27
CA VAL A 246 6.57 8.04 -25.53
C VAL A 246 6.23 6.91 -26.52
N GLY A 247 6.76 5.71 -26.28
CA GLY A 247 6.56 4.53 -27.14
C GLY A 247 7.63 4.26 -28.20
N GLN A 248 8.85 4.82 -28.08
CA GLN A 248 9.97 4.37 -28.92
C GLN A 248 10.49 3.00 -28.47
N GLY A 249 10.42 2.01 -29.36
CA GLY A 249 10.86 0.62 -29.20
C GLY A 249 10.12 -0.33 -30.17
N GLU A 250 10.61 -1.55 -30.37
CA GLU A 250 9.90 -2.55 -31.19
C GLU A 250 8.69 -3.12 -30.42
N GLY A 251 7.48 -2.61 -30.74
CA GLY A 251 6.20 -3.17 -30.30
C GLY A 251 5.06 -2.15 -30.34
N ARG A 252 3.81 -2.61 -30.21
CA ARG A 252 2.62 -1.74 -30.24
C ARG A 252 2.21 -1.34 -28.81
N GLY A 253 2.19 -0.04 -28.52
CA GLY A 253 1.59 0.53 -27.31
C GLY A 253 2.56 0.89 -26.19
N ALA A 254 2.08 1.75 -25.27
CA ALA A 254 2.84 2.24 -24.13
C ALA A 254 2.82 1.20 -22.98
N GLY A 255 3.99 0.66 -22.63
CA GLY A 255 4.16 -0.35 -21.58
C GLY A 255 5.50 -1.07 -21.68
N PHE A 256 5.64 -2.15 -20.91
CA PHE A 256 6.86 -2.94 -20.78
C PHE A 256 6.72 -4.28 -21.50
N SER A 257 7.80 -4.74 -22.14
CA SER A 257 7.82 -5.93 -23.00
C SER A 257 7.53 -7.23 -22.24
N ALA A 258 7.99 -7.35 -20.99
CA ALA A 258 7.65 -8.47 -20.09
C ALA A 258 6.28 -8.30 -19.39
N GLY A 259 5.55 -7.22 -19.69
CA GLY A 259 4.23 -6.94 -19.11
C GLY A 259 3.12 -7.83 -19.67
N THR A 260 1.97 -7.84 -18.98
CA THR A 260 0.77 -8.59 -19.38
C THR A 260 -0.38 -7.65 -19.77
N SER A 261 -1.37 -8.15 -20.49
CA SER A 261 -2.56 -7.37 -20.91
C SER A 261 -3.42 -6.90 -19.75
N ARG A 262 -3.34 -7.59 -18.60
CA ARG A 262 -4.02 -7.25 -17.34
C ARG A 262 -3.14 -6.45 -16.38
N GLY A 263 -1.83 -6.36 -16.66
CA GLY A 263 -0.88 -5.66 -15.82
C GLY A 263 -1.16 -4.16 -15.76
N LYS A 264 -0.91 -3.60 -14.59
CA LYS A 264 -1.11 -2.18 -14.28
C LYS A 264 0.03 -1.72 -13.37
N VAL A 265 0.56 -0.53 -13.61
CA VAL A 265 1.45 0.13 -12.66
C VAL A 265 0.66 0.44 -11.40
N ARG A 266 1.18 0.00 -10.25
CA ARG A 266 0.61 0.23 -8.92
C ARG A 266 1.58 1.11 -8.14
N PHE A 267 1.02 2.03 -7.36
CA PHE A 267 1.80 2.83 -6.41
C PHE A 267 1.58 2.25 -5.01
N LEU A 268 2.57 1.51 -4.51
CA LEU A 268 2.49 0.81 -3.24
C LEU A 268 3.24 1.60 -2.17
N ARG A 269 2.52 2.09 -1.16
CA ARG A 269 3.08 2.84 -0.04
C ARG A 269 3.27 1.92 1.16
N LEU A 270 4.47 1.88 1.73
CA LEU A 270 4.78 1.01 2.86
C LEU A 270 4.23 1.57 4.17
N LYS A 271 3.46 0.73 4.88
CA LYS A 271 3.11 0.94 6.28
C LYS A 271 4.26 0.49 7.16
N TYR A 272 4.68 1.35 8.08
CA TYR A 272 5.71 1.06 9.06
C TYR A 272 5.32 1.63 10.44
N ASN A 273 5.89 1.06 11.50
CA ASN A 273 5.61 1.50 12.87
C ASN A 273 6.43 2.75 13.23
N GLY A 274 5.95 3.57 14.15
CA GLY A 274 6.69 4.73 14.66
C GLY A 274 6.24 6.09 14.11
N GLY A 275 5.40 6.08 13.06
CA GLY A 275 4.48 7.19 12.76
C GLY A 275 4.50 7.71 11.32
N ASP A 276 3.37 8.32 10.97
CA ASP A 276 3.08 9.15 9.79
C ASP A 276 3.44 8.59 8.40
N TRP A 277 3.37 7.27 8.24
CA TRP A 277 3.52 6.63 6.92
C TRP A 277 2.42 7.06 5.92
N GLN A 278 1.34 7.69 6.39
CA GLN A 278 0.16 8.08 5.61
C GLN A 278 0.13 9.57 5.23
N GLN A 279 1.25 10.28 5.35
CA GLN A 279 1.34 11.71 5.07
C GLN A 279 0.77 12.08 3.68
N ASP A 280 -0.08 13.10 3.63
CA ASP A 280 -0.77 13.61 2.43
C ASP A 280 -1.64 12.61 1.66
N MET A 281 -1.93 11.45 2.27
CA MET A 281 -2.79 10.43 1.68
C MET A 281 -4.27 10.83 1.70
N ASP A 282 -4.69 11.54 2.75
CA ASP A 282 -6.03 12.15 2.85
C ASP A 282 -6.23 13.28 1.85
N ARG A 283 -5.14 13.80 1.28
CA ARG A 283 -5.11 14.82 0.21
C ARG A 283 -4.78 14.25 -1.17
N GLY A 284 -4.87 12.94 -1.35
CA GLY A 284 -4.77 12.31 -2.68
C GLY A 284 -3.39 12.27 -3.32
N ALA A 285 -2.30 12.56 -2.59
CA ALA A 285 -0.96 12.71 -3.17
C ALA A 285 -0.47 11.48 -3.97
N ASP A 286 -0.68 10.28 -3.44
CA ASP A 286 -0.31 9.02 -4.10
C ASP A 286 -1.18 8.70 -5.32
N LEU A 287 -2.48 8.97 -5.25
CA LEU A 287 -3.40 8.82 -6.39
C LEU A 287 -3.06 9.83 -7.51
N ASN A 288 -2.76 11.07 -7.16
CA ASN A 288 -2.42 12.12 -8.11
C ASN A 288 -1.11 11.80 -8.84
N LEU A 289 -0.05 11.39 -8.14
CA LEU A 289 1.19 10.95 -8.77
C LEU A 289 0.96 9.75 -9.70
N LEU A 290 0.20 8.75 -9.26
CA LEU A 290 -0.08 7.57 -10.07
C LEU A 290 -0.89 7.92 -11.32
N THR A 291 -1.86 8.83 -11.20
CA THR A 291 -2.68 9.31 -12.31
C THR A 291 -1.84 10.11 -13.29
N GLU A 292 -1.04 11.06 -12.82
CA GLU A 292 -0.12 11.85 -13.63
C GLU A 292 0.91 10.98 -14.34
N TYR A 293 1.41 9.92 -13.69
CA TYR A 293 2.26 8.93 -14.34
C TYR A 293 1.54 8.26 -15.52
N GLY A 294 0.31 7.79 -15.33
CA GLY A 294 -0.49 7.16 -16.39
C GLY A 294 -0.77 8.12 -17.55
N VAL A 295 -1.15 9.36 -17.26
CA VAL A 295 -1.42 10.41 -18.25
C VAL A 295 -0.16 10.75 -19.06
N ARG A 296 0.99 10.91 -18.39
CA ARG A 296 2.25 11.34 -19.01
C ARG A 296 2.94 10.24 -19.81
N THR A 297 2.79 8.99 -19.39
CA THR A 297 3.48 7.84 -20.03
C THR A 297 2.57 7.02 -20.94
N GLY A 298 1.24 7.16 -20.83
CA GLY A 298 0.27 6.30 -21.51
C GLY A 298 0.21 4.87 -20.94
N HIS A 299 0.96 4.56 -19.87
CA HIS A 299 0.92 3.26 -19.22
C HIS A 299 -0.39 3.05 -18.48
N ARG A 300 -0.91 1.81 -18.49
CA ARG A 300 -2.06 1.45 -17.65
C ARG A 300 -1.65 1.50 -16.18
N VAL A 301 -2.42 2.25 -15.38
CA VAL A 301 -2.22 2.41 -13.94
C VAL A 301 -3.38 1.82 -13.16
N SER A 302 -3.13 1.50 -11.89
CA SER A 302 -4.16 1.14 -10.92
C SER A 302 -5.07 2.33 -10.63
N ASP A 303 -6.35 2.05 -10.41
CA ASP A 303 -7.37 3.07 -10.18
C ASP A 303 -7.37 3.56 -8.71
N ARG A 304 -6.48 3.00 -7.88
CA ARG A 304 -6.27 3.36 -6.48
C ARG A 304 -4.80 3.16 -6.08
N PRO A 305 -4.28 4.00 -5.17
CA PRO A 305 -3.05 3.71 -4.46
C PRO A 305 -3.25 2.55 -3.47
N GLU A 306 -2.15 1.94 -3.04
CA GLU A 306 -2.19 0.75 -2.19
C GLU A 306 -1.28 0.91 -0.97
N PRO A 307 -1.86 1.21 0.21
CA PRO A 307 -1.10 1.14 1.45
C PRO A 307 -0.86 -0.34 1.81
N MET A 308 0.39 -0.70 2.09
CA MET A 308 0.81 -2.09 2.24
C MET A 308 1.79 -2.27 3.39
N ASP A 309 1.52 -3.21 4.30
CA ASP A 309 2.47 -3.61 5.33
C ASP A 309 3.74 -4.23 4.72
N ILE A 310 4.90 -3.90 5.28
CA ILE A 310 6.19 -4.46 4.82
C ILE A 310 6.15 -5.99 4.77
N ARG A 311 5.47 -6.64 5.73
CA ARG A 311 5.35 -8.11 5.79
C ARG A 311 4.67 -8.72 4.56
N ARG A 312 3.77 -8.00 3.89
CA ARG A 312 3.08 -8.48 2.68
C ARG A 312 4.03 -8.60 1.49
N LEU A 313 5.17 -7.90 1.48
CA LEU A 313 6.20 -8.09 0.45
C LEU A 313 6.70 -9.53 0.39
N ARG A 314 6.62 -10.29 1.49
CA ARG A 314 6.96 -11.72 1.51
C ARG A 314 6.10 -12.53 0.55
N ALA A 315 4.81 -12.20 0.42
CA ALA A 315 3.83 -12.97 -0.35
C ALA A 315 4.01 -12.85 -1.87
N PHE A 316 4.72 -11.83 -2.36
CA PHE A 316 4.98 -11.70 -3.79
C PHE A 316 6.05 -12.67 -4.28
N PRO A 317 5.83 -13.45 -5.35
CA PRO A 317 6.89 -14.22 -6.00
C PRO A 317 7.96 -13.32 -6.62
N ALA A 318 9.21 -13.79 -6.75
CA ALA A 318 10.33 -12.96 -7.24
C ALA A 318 10.04 -12.28 -8.59
N ARG A 319 9.52 -13.03 -9.57
CA ARG A 319 9.17 -12.53 -10.92
C ARG A 319 7.77 -11.94 -11.03
N LYS A 320 7.09 -11.73 -9.91
CA LYS A 320 5.74 -11.16 -9.79
C LYS A 320 5.66 -10.18 -8.63
N SER A 321 6.75 -9.44 -8.39
CA SER A 321 6.88 -8.48 -7.30
C SER A 321 6.77 -7.04 -7.81
N PRO A 322 6.29 -6.10 -6.99
CA PRO A 322 6.19 -4.70 -7.39
C PRO A 322 7.59 -4.11 -7.65
N PRO A 323 7.82 -3.43 -8.77
CA PRO A 323 9.12 -2.82 -9.10
C PRO A 323 9.52 -1.70 -8.14
N LEU A 324 8.53 -1.00 -7.58
CA LEU A 324 8.72 0.14 -6.70
C LEU A 324 7.80 0.04 -5.49
N VAL A 325 8.35 0.36 -4.33
CA VAL A 325 7.58 0.70 -3.12
C VAL A 325 8.01 2.06 -2.61
N TYR A 326 7.04 2.83 -2.11
CA TYR A 326 7.21 4.19 -1.64
C TYR A 326 7.13 4.26 -0.12
N MET A 327 7.92 5.12 0.50
CA MET A 327 7.94 5.35 1.94
C MET A 327 8.13 6.84 2.19
N THR A 328 7.30 7.43 3.05
CA THR A 328 7.39 8.83 3.47
C THR A 328 7.00 8.97 4.93
N GLY A 329 7.34 10.11 5.52
CA GLY A 329 6.86 10.57 6.82
C GLY A 329 7.81 11.56 7.47
N GLN A 330 7.39 12.09 8.62
CA GLN A 330 8.16 13.02 9.45
C GLN A 330 8.51 12.45 10.83
N GLN A 331 7.84 11.37 11.26
CA GLN A 331 8.02 10.74 12.58
C GLN A 331 9.04 9.60 12.54
N ASN A 332 9.04 8.73 13.56
CA ASN A 332 10.06 7.70 13.68
C ASN A 332 9.83 6.52 12.73
N ILE A 333 10.90 6.00 12.14
CA ILE A 333 10.93 4.75 11.39
C ILE A 333 11.27 3.61 12.37
N ARG A 334 10.30 2.73 12.66
CA ARG A 334 10.50 1.49 13.41
C ARG A 334 10.19 0.28 12.54
N VAL A 335 11.24 -0.44 12.18
CA VAL A 335 11.19 -1.65 11.38
C VAL A 335 11.81 -2.79 12.20
N SER A 336 11.09 -3.90 12.33
CA SER A 336 11.54 -5.09 13.05
C SER A 336 12.59 -5.88 12.26
N ASP A 337 13.36 -6.74 12.93
CA ASP A 337 14.38 -7.57 12.26
C ASP A 337 13.78 -8.48 11.17
N ASP A 338 12.55 -8.95 11.36
CA ASP A 338 11.84 -9.73 10.35
C ASP A 338 11.52 -8.89 9.11
N GLU A 339 11.07 -7.66 9.29
CA GLU A 339 10.79 -6.71 8.20
C GLU A 339 12.07 -6.26 7.49
N VAL A 340 13.19 -6.10 8.22
CA VAL A 340 14.51 -5.85 7.63
C VAL A 340 14.91 -6.99 6.69
N ARG A 341 14.72 -8.26 7.09
CA ARG A 341 15.00 -9.41 6.21
C ARG A 341 14.09 -9.42 4.98
N ILE A 342 12.80 -9.12 5.16
CA ILE A 342 11.84 -9.06 4.06
C ILE A 342 12.22 -7.97 3.05
N LEU A 343 12.58 -6.77 3.52
CA LEU A 343 13.04 -5.68 2.66
C LEU A 343 14.34 -6.05 1.94
N ARG A 344 15.30 -6.69 2.61
CA ARG A 344 16.53 -7.16 1.98
C ARG A 344 16.22 -8.12 0.83
N THR A 345 15.41 -9.15 1.07
CA THR A 345 15.00 -10.10 0.03
C THR A 345 14.23 -9.41 -1.10
N TYR A 346 13.35 -8.46 -0.77
CA TYR A 346 12.63 -7.69 -1.78
C TYR A 346 13.57 -6.88 -2.69
N LEU A 347 14.56 -6.19 -2.10
CA LEU A 347 15.50 -5.36 -2.83
C LEU A 347 16.51 -6.17 -3.64
N LEU A 348 17.02 -7.29 -3.10
CA LEU A 348 18.08 -8.08 -3.73
C LEU A 348 17.50 -9.19 -4.63
N ASP A 349 16.62 -10.03 -4.09
CA ASP A 349 16.19 -11.26 -4.74
C ASP A 349 14.98 -11.02 -5.67
N LYS A 350 14.11 -10.07 -5.32
CA LYS A 350 12.88 -9.76 -6.08
C LYS A 350 13.00 -8.55 -6.99
N HIS A 351 14.21 -8.00 -7.15
CA HIS A 351 14.51 -6.88 -8.04
C HIS A 351 13.68 -5.60 -7.78
N GLY A 352 13.19 -5.44 -6.55
CA GLY A 352 12.46 -4.26 -6.14
C GLY A 352 13.33 -3.02 -5.95
N MET A 353 12.68 -1.88 -5.80
CA MET A 353 13.29 -0.60 -5.48
C MET A 353 12.50 0.11 -4.37
N LEU A 354 13.19 0.67 -3.38
CA LEU A 354 12.60 1.50 -2.34
C LEU A 354 12.78 2.98 -2.66
N PHE A 355 11.70 3.75 -2.69
CA PHE A 355 11.74 5.20 -2.79
C PHE A 355 11.34 5.81 -1.44
N GLY A 356 12.30 6.45 -0.77
CA GLY A 356 12.09 7.25 0.43
C GLY A 356 11.94 8.73 0.10
N ASP A 357 10.90 9.38 0.60
CA ASP A 357 10.74 10.84 0.53
C ASP A 357 10.61 11.39 1.95
N ASN A 358 11.42 12.39 2.29
CA ASN A 358 11.40 12.99 3.61
C ASN A 358 10.21 13.94 3.72
N GLY A 359 9.20 13.54 4.48
CA GLY A 359 7.94 14.25 4.63
C GLY A 359 7.95 15.39 5.64
N GLY A 360 9.10 15.90 6.06
CA GLY A 360 9.12 17.15 6.84
C GLY A 360 10.08 17.23 8.02
N SER A 361 10.93 16.21 8.25
CA SER A 361 11.75 16.14 9.47
C SER A 361 13.23 15.98 9.20
N SER A 362 14.04 16.81 9.88
CA SER A 362 15.51 16.72 9.84
C SER A 362 16.04 15.39 10.39
N GLY A 363 15.28 14.74 11.28
CA GLY A 363 15.65 13.44 11.84
C GLY A 363 15.35 12.26 10.92
N TRP A 364 14.42 12.39 9.97
CA TRP A 364 13.93 11.26 9.17
C TRP A 364 15.01 10.69 8.25
N GLU A 365 15.87 11.55 7.71
CA GLU A 365 17.02 11.14 6.88
C GLU A 365 17.92 10.14 7.61
N GLY A 366 18.36 10.46 8.82
CA GLY A 366 19.26 9.61 9.60
C GLY A 366 18.61 8.27 9.94
N GLN A 367 17.31 8.25 10.13
CA GLN A 367 16.55 7.03 10.37
C GLN A 367 16.40 6.18 9.10
N PHE A 368 16.14 6.79 7.95
CA PHE A 368 16.09 6.09 6.66
C PHE A 368 17.46 5.48 6.33
N VAL A 369 18.54 6.26 6.48
CA VAL A 369 19.92 5.77 6.28
C VAL A 369 20.26 4.67 7.28
N GLY A 370 19.89 4.81 8.55
CA GLY A 370 20.10 3.79 9.58
C GLY A 370 19.32 2.50 9.30
N MET A 371 18.09 2.59 8.82
CA MET A 371 17.30 1.45 8.34
C MET A 371 17.98 0.79 7.14
N MET A 372 18.39 1.56 6.14
CA MET A 372 19.10 1.05 4.96
C MET A 372 20.43 0.38 5.33
N LYS A 373 21.16 0.88 6.33
CA LYS A 373 22.37 0.22 6.84
C LYS A 373 22.08 -1.15 7.49
N LYS A 374 20.92 -1.31 8.14
CA LYS A 374 20.48 -2.64 8.64
C LYS A 374 20.09 -3.55 7.49
N ILE A 375 19.40 -3.03 6.47
CA ILE A 375 18.96 -3.80 5.29
C ILE A 375 20.16 -4.20 4.43
N LEU A 376 21.08 -3.29 4.12
CA LEU A 376 22.23 -3.49 3.24
C LEU A 376 23.54 -3.04 3.95
N PRO A 377 24.06 -3.83 4.90
CA PRO A 377 25.18 -3.42 5.76
C PRO A 377 26.52 -3.23 5.04
N ARG A 378 26.62 -3.66 3.78
CA ARG A 378 27.83 -3.54 2.93
C ARG A 378 27.67 -2.51 1.81
N VAL A 379 26.55 -1.80 1.74
CA VAL A 379 26.25 -0.84 0.67
C VAL A 379 26.13 0.54 1.29
N GLU A 380 27.10 1.40 0.99
CA GLU A 380 27.06 2.81 1.37
C GLU A 380 26.25 3.62 0.33
N PRO A 381 25.50 4.65 0.76
CA PRO A 381 24.78 5.51 -0.15
C PRO A 381 25.72 6.40 -0.97
N ILE A 382 25.38 6.60 -2.24
CA ILE A 382 26.01 7.58 -3.12
C ILE A 382 25.08 8.79 -3.31
N THR A 383 25.65 9.94 -3.65
CA THR A 383 24.87 11.07 -4.16
C THR A 383 24.39 10.76 -5.57
N VAL A 384 23.11 10.97 -5.85
CA VAL A 384 22.52 10.83 -7.18
C VAL A 384 22.41 12.20 -7.82
N TYR A 385 23.30 12.48 -8.76
CA TYR A 385 23.34 13.74 -9.50
C TYR A 385 22.42 13.71 -10.74
N LEU A 386 22.19 14.89 -11.32
CA LEU A 386 21.25 15.09 -12.43
C LEU A 386 21.60 14.31 -13.71
N ASP A 387 22.86 13.93 -13.90
CA ASP A 387 23.31 13.12 -15.04
C ASP A 387 22.90 11.64 -14.93
N HIS A 388 22.49 11.19 -13.74
CA HIS A 388 21.99 9.84 -13.54
C HIS A 388 20.69 9.61 -14.34
N GLN A 389 20.52 8.40 -14.90
CA GLN A 389 19.39 8.04 -15.75
C GLN A 389 18.02 8.35 -15.11
N ILE A 390 17.90 8.21 -13.79
CA ILE A 390 16.67 8.49 -13.02
C ILE A 390 16.26 9.97 -13.01
N HIS A 391 17.16 10.90 -13.34
CA HIS A 391 16.86 12.34 -13.46
C HIS A 391 16.75 12.79 -14.91
N GLN A 392 16.91 11.86 -15.86
CA GLN A 392 16.95 12.16 -17.29
C GLN A 392 15.76 11.59 -18.06
N ILE A 393 15.16 10.48 -17.60
CA ILE A 393 14.13 9.75 -18.35
C ILE A 393 12.91 9.46 -17.47
N PRO A 394 11.67 9.69 -17.98
CA PRO A 394 11.35 10.26 -19.29
C PRO A 394 11.57 11.79 -19.40
N TYR A 395 11.71 12.49 -18.28
CA TYR A 395 11.87 13.95 -18.27
C TYR A 395 13.27 14.36 -17.79
N PRO A 396 14.04 15.11 -18.58
CA PRO A 396 15.28 15.71 -18.08
C PRO A 396 14.96 16.81 -17.07
N LEU A 397 15.54 16.70 -15.88
CA LEU A 397 15.39 17.69 -14.81
C LEU A 397 16.49 18.76 -14.91
N PRO A 398 16.15 20.06 -14.97
CA PRO A 398 17.14 21.14 -14.99
C PRO A 398 17.80 21.34 -13.61
N LYS A 399 17.11 20.96 -12.54
CA LYS A 399 17.55 20.97 -11.15
C LYS A 399 16.74 19.93 -10.36
N LEU A 400 17.26 19.48 -9.23
CA LEU A 400 16.52 18.63 -8.31
C LEU A 400 15.40 19.47 -7.66
N PRO A 401 14.11 19.11 -7.81
CA PRO A 401 13.02 19.88 -7.24
C PRO A 401 12.86 19.66 -5.74
N TYR A 402 12.44 20.69 -5.03
CA TYR A 402 12.19 20.69 -3.59
C TYR A 402 10.89 21.43 -3.31
N VAL A 403 10.03 20.87 -2.45
CA VAL A 403 8.96 21.64 -1.81
C VAL A 403 9.54 22.35 -0.59
N ALA A 404 10.13 21.57 0.32
CA ALA A 404 10.74 22.07 1.53
C ALA A 404 12.02 21.30 1.84
N LYS A 405 13.04 21.98 2.36
CA LYS A 405 14.35 21.37 2.61
C LYS A 405 14.43 20.84 4.03
N HIS A 406 14.46 19.52 4.18
CA HIS A 406 14.49 18.85 5.49
C HIS A 406 15.82 18.14 5.78
N GLY A 407 16.90 18.53 5.10
CA GLY A 407 18.21 17.92 5.30
C GLY A 407 19.20 18.37 4.24
N ARG A 408 19.84 17.39 3.60
CA ARG A 408 20.78 17.63 2.50
C ARG A 408 20.12 18.23 1.25
N THR A 409 20.96 18.68 0.32
CA THR A 409 20.56 19.28 -0.97
C THR A 409 20.57 18.31 -2.14
N ASP A 410 21.04 17.09 -1.93
CA ASP A 410 21.17 16.10 -2.98
C ASP A 410 20.42 14.82 -2.62
N ALA A 411 19.89 14.12 -3.63
CA ALA A 411 19.29 12.82 -3.43
C ALA A 411 20.35 11.76 -3.10
N LEU A 412 19.98 10.75 -2.33
CA LEU A 412 20.81 9.58 -2.07
C LEU A 412 20.35 8.37 -2.87
N GLY A 413 21.29 7.49 -3.18
CA GLY A 413 21.05 6.24 -3.87
C GLY A 413 21.84 5.10 -3.27
N TRP A 414 21.25 3.91 -3.19
CA TRP A 414 21.97 2.68 -2.89
C TRP A 414 22.06 1.87 -4.16
N VAL A 415 23.26 1.44 -4.54
CA VAL A 415 23.52 0.74 -5.80
C VAL A 415 23.93 -0.69 -5.54
N VAL A 416 23.27 -1.63 -6.20
CA VAL A 416 23.62 -3.05 -6.24
C VAL A 416 23.49 -3.52 -7.69
N ASP A 417 24.45 -4.29 -8.18
CA ASP A 417 24.48 -4.84 -9.54
C ASP A 417 24.22 -3.79 -10.64
N GLY A 418 24.77 -2.57 -10.44
CA GLY A 418 24.68 -1.48 -11.40
C GLY A 418 23.31 -0.80 -11.52
N ARG A 419 22.38 -1.05 -10.59
CA ARG A 419 21.09 -0.33 -10.49
C ARG A 419 20.86 0.27 -9.11
N LEU A 420 20.01 1.29 -9.05
CA LEU A 420 19.49 1.77 -7.77
C LEU A 420 18.53 0.74 -7.17
N VAL A 421 18.81 0.31 -5.95
CA VAL A 421 17.90 -0.48 -5.11
C VAL A 421 17.12 0.39 -4.13
N ALA A 422 17.66 1.56 -3.79
CA ALA A 422 16.93 2.57 -3.05
C ALA A 422 17.28 3.96 -3.56
N TYR A 423 16.30 4.87 -3.52
CA TYR A 423 16.45 6.30 -3.80
C TYR A 423 15.81 7.07 -2.65
N TYR A 424 16.52 8.03 -2.09
CA TYR A 424 16.03 8.89 -1.02
C TYR A 424 16.04 10.34 -1.47
N HIS A 425 14.90 11.00 -1.29
CA HIS A 425 14.71 12.41 -1.57
C HIS A 425 14.53 13.21 -0.26
N PRO A 426 15.27 14.31 -0.05
CA PRO A 426 15.22 15.07 1.21
C PRO A 426 14.24 16.25 1.21
N GLY A 427 13.37 16.34 0.18
CA GLY A 427 12.71 17.59 -0.21
C GLY A 427 11.18 17.64 -0.17
N ASP A 428 10.55 16.70 0.54
CA ASP A 428 9.09 16.56 0.71
C ASP A 428 8.29 16.72 -0.59
N ILE A 429 8.64 15.95 -1.62
CA ILE A 429 8.00 16.13 -2.93
C ILE A 429 6.60 15.52 -2.98
N GLY A 430 6.24 14.71 -1.98
CA GLY A 430 4.89 14.23 -1.73
C GLY A 430 3.86 15.35 -1.62
N ASP A 431 4.23 16.46 -0.98
CA ASP A 431 3.37 17.62 -0.76
C ASP A 431 2.94 18.27 -2.10
N ALA A 432 3.83 18.29 -3.09
CA ALA A 432 3.51 18.79 -4.43
C ALA A 432 2.49 17.91 -5.17
N TRP A 433 2.36 16.65 -4.78
CA TRP A 433 1.39 15.73 -5.37
C TRP A 433 0.00 15.84 -4.72
N ALA A 434 -0.11 16.44 -3.53
CA ALA A 434 -1.37 16.61 -2.84
C ALA A 434 -2.36 17.49 -3.63
N ASP A 435 -3.65 17.38 -3.30
CA ASP A 435 -4.71 18.21 -3.86
C ASP A 435 -4.43 19.69 -3.62
N GLY A 436 -4.57 20.51 -4.66
CA GLY A 436 -4.16 21.92 -4.63
C GLY A 436 -2.64 22.14 -4.52
N HIS A 437 -1.84 21.07 -4.69
CA HIS A 437 -0.38 21.06 -4.62
C HIS A 437 0.18 21.62 -3.31
N SER A 438 -0.58 21.57 -2.21
CA SER A 438 -0.24 22.22 -0.94
C SER A 438 0.15 23.71 -1.08
N GLY A 439 -0.36 24.40 -2.10
CA GLY A 439 0.00 25.80 -2.40
C GLY A 439 1.38 26.00 -3.02
N VAL A 440 2.07 24.92 -3.41
CA VAL A 440 3.38 24.96 -4.07
C VAL A 440 3.28 25.69 -5.42
N PRO A 441 4.27 26.52 -5.79
CA PRO A 441 4.30 27.19 -7.11
C PRO A 441 4.31 26.21 -8.28
N ARG A 442 3.75 26.64 -9.42
CA ARG A 442 3.56 25.79 -10.61
C ARG A 442 4.83 25.18 -11.17
N ASP A 443 5.90 25.95 -11.23
CA ASP A 443 7.20 25.49 -11.72
C ASP A 443 7.80 24.41 -10.81
N VAL A 444 7.56 24.51 -9.50
CA VAL A 444 8.06 23.56 -8.50
C VAL A 444 7.26 22.26 -8.56
N TRP A 445 5.91 22.33 -8.45
CA TRP A 445 5.12 21.09 -8.44
C TRP A 445 5.23 20.33 -9.76
N GLU A 446 5.30 21.01 -10.91
CA GLU A 446 5.49 20.34 -12.20
C GLU A 446 6.81 19.57 -12.25
N SER A 447 7.88 20.15 -11.69
CA SER A 447 9.17 19.48 -11.59
C SER A 447 9.13 18.28 -10.61
N CYS A 448 8.41 18.41 -9.49
CA CYS A 448 8.17 17.29 -8.55
C CYS A 448 7.42 16.13 -9.20
N TYR A 449 6.39 16.39 -10.02
CA TYR A 449 5.72 15.33 -10.79
C TYR A 449 6.64 14.68 -11.82
N ARG A 450 7.44 15.46 -12.55
CA ARG A 450 8.44 14.92 -13.49
C ARG A 450 9.43 13.99 -12.79
N LEU A 451 9.95 14.39 -11.63
CA LEU A 451 10.82 13.54 -10.82
C LEU A 451 10.11 12.26 -10.38
N GLY A 452 8.88 12.35 -9.85
CA GLY A 452 8.09 11.19 -9.46
C GLY A 452 7.85 10.22 -10.62
N VAL A 453 7.52 10.74 -11.81
CA VAL A 453 7.37 9.94 -13.03
C VAL A 453 8.66 9.24 -13.42
N ASN A 454 9.80 9.95 -13.37
CA ASN A 454 11.10 9.35 -13.66
C ASN A 454 11.46 8.21 -12.70
N ILE A 455 11.21 8.38 -11.39
CA ILE A 455 11.51 7.33 -10.40
C ILE A 455 10.66 6.09 -10.65
N ILE A 456 9.34 6.25 -10.88
CA ILE A 456 8.45 5.14 -11.20
C ILE A 456 8.89 4.46 -12.50
N TYR A 457 9.17 5.24 -13.54
CA TYR A 457 9.61 4.72 -14.84
C TYR A 457 10.91 3.94 -14.73
N TYR A 458 11.94 4.52 -14.08
CA TYR A 458 13.24 3.87 -13.88
C TYR A 458 13.11 2.52 -13.18
N ALA A 459 12.36 2.45 -12.08
CA ALA A 459 12.16 1.22 -11.34
C ALA A 459 11.52 0.12 -12.20
N HIS A 460 10.47 0.48 -12.95
CA HIS A 460 9.78 -0.47 -13.83
C HIS A 460 10.63 -0.89 -15.03
N ALA A 461 11.40 0.03 -15.61
CA ALA A 461 12.29 -0.27 -16.73
C ALA A 461 13.44 -1.21 -16.32
N LYS A 462 14.05 -1.00 -15.14
CA LYS A 462 15.06 -1.92 -14.61
C LYS A 462 14.47 -3.29 -14.27
N TYR A 463 13.27 -3.33 -13.68
CA TYR A 463 12.57 -4.58 -13.41
C TYR A 463 12.23 -5.35 -14.69
N ASN A 464 11.75 -4.66 -15.74
CA ASN A 464 11.47 -5.26 -17.04
C ASN A 464 12.73 -5.89 -17.66
N LYS A 465 13.85 -5.15 -17.67
CA LYS A 465 15.13 -5.67 -18.17
C LYS A 465 15.57 -6.92 -17.43
N TRP A 466 15.38 -6.96 -16.11
CA TRP A 466 15.67 -8.15 -15.33
C TRP A 466 14.74 -9.33 -15.69
N LEU A 467 13.44 -9.08 -15.84
CA LEU A 467 12.48 -10.13 -16.24
C LEU A 467 12.80 -10.73 -17.61
N GLU A 468 13.27 -9.93 -18.55
CA GLU A 468 13.72 -10.37 -19.87
C GLU A 468 15.02 -11.15 -19.79
N ALA A 469 16.02 -10.64 -19.07
CA ALA A 469 17.30 -11.31 -18.90
C ALA A 469 17.20 -12.66 -18.17
N THR A 470 16.13 -12.86 -17.38
CA THR A 470 15.86 -14.10 -16.63
C THR A 470 14.75 -14.94 -17.26
N LYS A 471 14.37 -14.69 -18.51
CA LYS A 471 13.26 -15.40 -19.17
C LYS A 471 13.60 -16.85 -19.52
N ASP A 472 14.88 -17.15 -19.72
CA ASP A 472 15.38 -18.43 -20.21
C ASP A 472 16.11 -19.28 -19.14
N ASN A 473 16.13 -18.82 -17.89
CA ASN A 473 16.56 -19.57 -16.70
C ASN A 473 15.35 -19.95 -15.84
#